data_AF-A0A7J0FD05-F1
#
_entry.id   AF-A0A7J0FD05-F1
#
_cell.length_a   1.000
_cell.length_b   1.000
_cell.length_c   1.000
_cell.angle_alpha   90.00
_cell.angle_beta   90.00
_cell.angle_gamma   90.00
#
_symmetry.space_group_name_H-M   'P 1'
#
loop_
_entity.id
_entity.type
_entity.pdbx_description
1 polymer ?
#
loop_
_entity_poly.entity_id
_entity_poly.type
_entity_poly.pdbx_seq_one_letter_code
_entity_poly.pdbx_strand_id
1 'polypeptide(L)'
;MSERLKLSDLAKVVAQKAATSASKGVVISEGSETTSGKRPLDDGSKGKQVAQLPEAKKAKIDTQGASVMASAATAEKILAGVILPADKEKVDRLTFDQVVTKFLHALGQGVILGSSLAVRSRDFAEGALNQKAVAESAEMEMVRAQNRAIELEGALAEEKAKGKRLTEDADARDKVIAKLEARISELEKSQSVSQGRIIAAFKESDDFLEAVRGSASSYFGDGFDFCKRQLAHQYPDLGFDLEDVEMDQEFLAKEEAEAEQRTAEEGAAGVEGVGEAAV
;
A
#
# COMPACT_ATOMS: atom_id res chain seq x y z
N MET A 1 -33.46 8.77 -20.68
CA MET A 1 -34.36 8.34 -19.59
C MET A 1 -33.66 8.68 -18.28
N SER A 2 -34.11 9.71 -17.56
CA SER A 2 -33.47 10.13 -16.30
C SER A 2 -33.96 9.29 -15.15
N GLU A 3 -33.05 8.58 -14.49
CA GLU A 3 -33.29 7.88 -13.24
C GLU A 3 -33.56 8.91 -12.14
N ARG A 4 -34.84 9.08 -11.78
CA ARG A 4 -35.24 9.81 -10.58
C ARG A 4 -34.92 8.92 -9.37
N LEU A 5 -33.73 9.09 -8.80
CA LEU A 5 -33.41 8.56 -7.47
C LEU A 5 -34.48 9.03 -6.48
N LYS A 6 -35.20 8.07 -5.90
CA LYS A 6 -36.27 8.36 -4.95
C LYS A 6 -35.62 8.95 -3.69
N LEU A 7 -36.16 10.05 -3.18
CA LEU A 7 -35.74 10.68 -1.92
C LEU A 7 -35.62 9.69 -0.74
N SER A 8 -36.37 8.58 -0.79
CA SER A 8 -36.29 7.47 0.17
C SER A 8 -34.92 6.79 0.20
N ASP A 9 -34.23 6.71 -0.93
CA ASP A 9 -32.95 6.02 -1.05
C ASP A 9 -31.81 6.93 -0.54
N LEU A 10 -31.94 8.25 -0.74
CA LEU A 10 -31.03 9.24 -0.19
C LEU A 10 -31.10 9.27 1.35
N ALA A 11 -32.30 9.19 1.93
CA ALA A 11 -32.49 9.13 3.38
C ALA A 11 -31.84 7.89 4.03
N LYS A 12 -31.91 6.73 3.36
CA LYS A 12 -31.25 5.50 3.84
C LYS A 12 -29.72 5.61 3.84
N VAL A 13 -29.13 6.22 2.81
CA VAL A 13 -27.68 6.40 2.72
C VAL A 13 -27.16 7.35 3.81
N VAL A 14 -27.91 8.41 4.13
CA VAL A 14 -27.53 9.37 5.19
C VAL A 14 -27.61 8.71 6.58
N ALA A 15 -28.64 7.91 6.85
CA ALA A 15 -28.77 7.20 8.13
C ALA A 15 -27.66 6.14 8.32
N GLN A 16 -27.27 5.44 7.26
CA GLN A 16 -26.21 4.43 7.33
C GLN A 16 -24.81 5.04 7.52
N LYS A 17 -24.59 6.26 7.03
CA LYS A 17 -23.33 7.00 7.20
C LYS A 17 -23.18 7.59 8.61
N ALA A 18 -24.27 7.94 9.28
CA ALA A 18 -24.23 8.43 10.66
C ALA A 18 -23.89 7.32 11.69
N ALA A 19 -24.22 6.06 11.40
CA ALA A 19 -23.98 4.95 12.32
C ALA A 19 -22.53 4.43 12.34
N THR A 20 -21.68 4.84 11.40
CA THR A 20 -20.30 4.32 11.26
C THR A 20 -19.21 5.28 11.75
N SER A 21 -19.54 6.50 12.16
CA SER A 21 -18.55 7.49 12.65
C SER A 21 -18.37 7.52 14.18
N ALA A 22 -19.10 6.71 14.95
CA ALA A 22 -19.13 6.78 16.42
C ALA A 22 -18.11 5.88 17.16
N SER A 23 -17.04 5.43 16.51
CA SER A 23 -16.05 4.54 17.15
C SER A 23 -14.64 4.74 16.59
N LYS A 24 -13.98 5.82 17.01
CA LYS A 24 -12.52 5.88 17.15
C LYS A 24 -12.18 7.02 18.10
N GLY A 25 -12.02 6.66 19.37
CA GLY A 25 -11.45 7.55 20.38
C GLY A 25 -10.06 8.00 19.92
N VAL A 26 -9.92 9.30 19.68
CA VAL A 26 -8.63 9.96 19.50
C VAL A 26 -8.02 10.10 20.88
N VAL A 27 -7.00 9.28 21.15
CA VAL A 27 -6.14 9.43 22.33
C VAL A 27 -5.20 10.60 22.05
N ILE A 28 -5.48 11.75 22.63
CA ILE A 28 -4.54 12.87 22.68
C ILE A 28 -3.62 12.60 23.87
N SER A 29 -2.43 12.08 23.59
CA SER A 29 -1.35 12.03 24.57
C SER A 29 -0.64 13.39 24.59
N GLU A 30 -0.87 14.16 25.65
CA GLU A 30 -0.02 15.27 26.08
C GLU A 30 1.36 14.72 26.46
N GLY A 31 2.42 15.31 25.90
CA GLY A 31 3.79 14.85 26.13
C GLY A 31 4.86 15.83 25.64
N SER A 32 5.07 16.88 26.44
CA SER A 32 6.32 17.59 26.72
C SER A 32 7.20 18.13 25.58
N GLU A 33 7.15 19.45 25.49
CA GLU A 33 8.22 20.44 25.31
C GLU A 33 9.71 20.03 25.48
N THR A 34 10.53 20.63 24.59
CA THR A 34 11.97 20.99 24.71
C THR A 34 12.99 19.83 24.67
N THR A 35 14.02 19.81 23.81
CA THR A 35 15.08 20.81 23.69
C THR A 35 15.88 20.62 22.39
N SER A 36 16.33 21.76 21.87
CA SER A 36 17.42 21.96 20.92
C SER A 36 18.63 21.04 21.14
N GLY A 37 19.12 20.43 20.06
CA GLY A 37 20.33 19.58 20.07
C GLY A 37 20.88 19.33 18.67
N LYS A 38 21.42 20.37 18.03
CA LYS A 38 22.13 20.34 16.75
C LYS A 38 23.44 19.56 16.89
N ARG A 39 23.62 18.44 16.15
CA ARG A 39 24.93 17.98 15.64
C ARG A 39 24.78 17.24 14.29
N PRO A 40 25.69 17.47 13.33
CA PRO A 40 25.86 16.65 12.13
C PRO A 40 26.90 15.53 12.37
N LEU A 41 27.14 14.70 11.35
CA LEU A 41 27.92 13.44 11.31
C LEU A 41 27.08 12.20 11.70
N ASP A 42 27.13 11.06 11.03
CA ASP A 42 28.21 10.55 10.18
C ASP A 42 27.69 9.55 9.14
N ASP A 43 28.54 9.42 8.14
CA ASP A 43 28.58 8.54 6.98
C ASP A 43 28.49 7.04 7.32
N GLY A 44 28.05 6.27 6.32
CA GLY A 44 28.53 4.90 6.15
C GLY A 44 27.82 3.77 6.91
N SER A 45 26.88 3.10 6.23
CA SER A 45 26.77 1.65 6.40
C SER A 45 26.58 0.95 5.06
N LYS A 46 27.72 0.49 4.54
CA LYS A 46 27.84 -0.47 3.45
C LYS A 46 27.12 -1.78 3.81
N GLY A 47 26.42 -2.32 2.81
CA GLY A 47 26.43 -3.73 2.45
C GLY A 47 25.99 -4.76 3.50
N LYS A 48 24.87 -5.43 3.24
CA LYS A 48 24.72 -6.82 3.69
C LYS A 48 24.38 -7.73 2.51
N GLN A 49 25.21 -8.74 2.41
CA GLN A 49 25.39 -9.65 1.31
C GLN A 49 24.15 -10.52 1.06
N VAL A 50 23.87 -10.66 -0.23
CA VAL A 50 23.38 -11.85 -0.92
C VAL A 50 23.50 -13.13 -0.08
N ALA A 51 22.36 -13.67 0.35
CA ALA A 51 22.28 -15.03 0.83
C ALA A 51 22.46 -15.97 -0.39
N GLN A 52 23.61 -16.66 -0.43
CA GLN A 52 23.88 -17.70 -1.41
C GLN A 52 22.93 -18.88 -1.19
N LEU A 53 22.19 -19.17 -2.25
CA LEU A 53 21.42 -20.38 -2.46
C LEU A 53 22.38 -21.59 -2.43
N PRO A 54 22.17 -22.62 -1.61
CA PRO A 54 23.05 -23.77 -1.59
C PRO A 54 22.89 -24.58 -2.88
N GLU A 55 23.96 -24.62 -3.67
CA GLU A 55 24.10 -25.47 -4.84
C GLU A 55 23.90 -26.95 -4.47
N ALA A 56 23.01 -27.61 -5.20
CA ALA A 56 22.73 -29.02 -5.10
C ALA A 56 24.01 -29.83 -5.41
N LYS A 57 24.57 -30.46 -4.36
CA LYS A 57 25.63 -31.47 -4.50
C LYS A 57 25.10 -32.62 -5.34
N LYS A 58 25.60 -32.75 -6.57
CA LYS A 58 25.47 -33.93 -7.41
C LYS A 58 26.02 -35.14 -6.64
N ALA A 59 25.12 -35.99 -6.16
CA ALA A 59 25.49 -37.32 -5.70
C ALA A 59 26.00 -38.11 -6.92
N LYS A 60 27.31 -38.38 -6.92
CA LYS A 60 27.97 -39.28 -7.85
C LYS A 60 27.57 -40.69 -7.44
N ILE A 61 26.59 -41.26 -8.13
CA ILE A 61 26.22 -42.66 -7.98
C ILE A 61 27.33 -43.45 -8.66
N ASP A 62 28.24 -43.99 -7.86
CA ASP A 62 29.17 -45.03 -8.30
C ASP A 62 28.36 -46.29 -8.60
N THR A 63 28.14 -46.54 -9.89
CA THR A 63 27.56 -47.78 -10.42
C THR A 63 28.56 -48.92 -10.20
N GLN A 64 28.61 -49.42 -8.97
CA GLN A 64 29.45 -50.54 -8.57
C GLN A 64 28.75 -51.86 -8.92
N GLY A 65 29.42 -52.64 -9.77
CA GLY A 65 29.24 -54.09 -9.83
C GLY A 65 27.99 -54.57 -10.57
N ALA A 66 28.02 -54.49 -11.90
CA ALA A 66 27.36 -55.51 -12.71
C ALA A 66 27.96 -56.86 -12.33
N SER A 67 27.33 -57.53 -11.36
CA SER A 67 27.58 -58.92 -11.02
C SER A 67 27.40 -59.71 -12.30
N VAL A 68 28.52 -60.18 -12.84
CA VAL A 68 28.58 -61.14 -13.94
C VAL A 68 27.75 -62.34 -13.51
N MET A 69 26.49 -62.37 -13.93
CA MET A 69 25.66 -63.56 -13.87
C MET A 69 26.43 -64.62 -14.64
N ALA A 70 27.01 -65.57 -13.91
CA ALA A 70 27.50 -66.82 -14.47
C ALA A 70 26.37 -67.39 -15.32
N SER A 71 26.55 -67.33 -16.63
CA SER A 71 25.56 -67.80 -17.59
C SER A 71 25.23 -69.26 -17.30
N ALA A 72 23.99 -69.68 -17.56
CA ALA A 72 23.56 -71.08 -17.43
C ALA A 72 24.52 -72.06 -18.16
N ALA A 73 25.19 -71.61 -19.23
CA ALA A 73 26.21 -72.36 -19.95
C ALA A 73 27.47 -72.70 -19.12
N THR A 74 27.79 -71.91 -18.09
CA THR A 74 28.90 -72.20 -17.16
C THR A 74 28.49 -73.23 -16.11
N ALA A 75 27.22 -73.22 -15.70
CA ALA A 75 26.66 -74.23 -14.78
C ALA A 75 26.55 -75.61 -15.46
N GLU A 76 26.19 -75.67 -16.75
CA GLU A 76 26.19 -76.92 -17.52
C GLU A 76 27.60 -77.53 -17.63
N LYS A 77 28.66 -76.72 -17.77
CA LYS A 77 30.03 -77.23 -17.81
C LYS A 77 30.50 -77.83 -16.47
N ILE A 78 29.98 -77.34 -15.35
CA ILE A 78 30.29 -77.93 -14.03
C ILE A 78 29.55 -79.26 -13.87
N LEU A 79 28.30 -79.39 -14.34
CA LEU A 79 27.56 -80.65 -14.32
C LEU A 79 28.13 -81.69 -15.31
N ALA A 80 28.62 -81.27 -16.47
CA ALA A 80 29.26 -82.15 -17.46
C ALA A 80 30.70 -82.55 -17.08
N GLY A 81 31.41 -81.74 -16.27
CA GLY A 81 32.80 -81.95 -15.88
C GLY A 81 33.03 -82.83 -14.65
N VAL A 82 31.99 -83.19 -13.89
CA VAL A 82 32.11 -84.00 -12.67
C VAL A 82 32.37 -85.49 -12.96
N ILE A 83 32.27 -85.92 -14.22
CA ILE A 83 32.74 -87.25 -14.65
C ILE A 83 33.91 -87.08 -15.61
N LEU A 84 35.08 -86.80 -15.05
CA LEU A 84 36.36 -86.98 -15.73
C LEU A 84 36.47 -88.45 -16.19
N PRO A 85 36.72 -88.75 -17.49
CA PRO A 85 36.88 -90.11 -17.99
C PRO A 85 38.09 -90.87 -17.41
N ALA A 86 38.90 -90.22 -16.57
CA ALA A 86 40.20 -90.68 -16.10
C ALA A 86 40.16 -91.63 -14.88
N ASP A 87 38.99 -91.97 -14.34
CA ASP A 87 38.90 -92.80 -13.12
C ASP A 87 37.96 -94.01 -13.27
N LYS A 88 37.91 -94.62 -14.47
CA LYS A 88 37.07 -95.79 -14.75
C LYS A 88 37.45 -97.05 -13.95
N GLU A 89 38.67 -97.14 -13.42
CA GLU A 89 39.13 -98.32 -12.66
C GLU A 89 38.80 -98.29 -11.16
N LYS A 90 38.38 -97.16 -10.59
CA LYS A 90 38.03 -97.06 -9.16
C LYS A 90 36.54 -97.12 -8.88
N VAL A 91 35.70 -97.21 -9.90
CA VAL A 91 34.24 -97.24 -9.74
C VAL A 91 33.74 -98.64 -9.32
N ASP A 92 34.44 -99.71 -9.69
CA ASP A 92 34.06 -101.11 -9.37
C ASP A 92 34.26 -101.51 -7.89
N ARG A 93 34.74 -100.60 -7.03
CA ARG A 93 34.88 -100.84 -5.57
C ARG A 93 34.01 -99.96 -4.70
N LEU A 94 33.16 -99.12 -5.29
CA LEU A 94 32.16 -98.40 -4.52
C LEU A 94 31.01 -99.37 -4.25
N THR A 95 30.93 -99.86 -3.01
CA THR A 95 29.76 -100.60 -2.54
C THR A 95 28.51 -99.77 -2.80
N PHE A 96 27.41 -100.40 -3.21
CA PHE A 96 26.15 -99.74 -3.54
C PHE A 96 25.76 -98.64 -2.52
N ASP A 97 25.96 -98.89 -1.23
CA ASP A 97 25.75 -97.92 -0.15
C ASP A 97 26.55 -96.61 -0.29
N GLN A 98 27.79 -96.65 -0.77
CA GLN A 98 28.59 -95.43 -1.00
C GLN A 98 28.09 -94.64 -2.21
N VAL A 99 27.60 -95.31 -3.25
CA VAL A 99 26.99 -94.66 -4.41
C VAL A 99 25.68 -94.00 -4.01
N VAL A 100 24.82 -94.73 -3.28
CA VAL A 100 23.54 -94.21 -2.77
C VAL A 100 23.77 -93.04 -1.82
N THR A 101 24.74 -93.11 -0.90
CA THR A 101 25.01 -92.03 0.05
C THR A 101 25.55 -90.77 -0.63
N LYS A 102 26.46 -90.90 -1.61
CA LYS A 102 26.94 -89.75 -2.39
C LYS A 102 25.84 -89.15 -3.26
N PHE A 103 24.96 -89.97 -3.84
CA PHE A 103 23.82 -89.53 -4.61
C PHE A 103 22.80 -88.77 -3.74
N LEU A 104 22.48 -89.31 -2.56
CA LEU A 104 21.62 -88.64 -1.57
C LEU A 104 22.25 -87.34 -1.05
N HIS A 105 23.57 -87.29 -0.87
CA HIS A 105 24.27 -86.06 -0.46
C HIS A 105 24.25 -85.00 -1.57
N ALA A 106 24.45 -85.39 -2.84
CA ALA A 106 24.34 -84.49 -4.00
C ALA A 106 22.91 -83.97 -4.19
N LEU A 107 21.90 -84.83 -4.02
CA LEU A 107 20.48 -84.43 -4.01
C LEU A 107 20.17 -83.50 -2.82
N GLY A 108 20.67 -83.81 -1.63
CA GLY A 108 20.50 -82.98 -0.43
C GLY A 108 21.12 -81.60 -0.59
N GLN A 109 22.34 -81.51 -1.15
CA GLN A 109 22.98 -80.23 -1.48
C GLN A 109 22.21 -79.46 -2.57
N GLY A 110 21.72 -80.16 -3.60
CA GLY A 110 20.88 -79.56 -4.65
C GLY A 110 19.57 -78.97 -4.12
N VAL A 111 18.92 -79.63 -3.16
CA VAL A 111 17.70 -79.14 -2.49
C VAL A 111 17.99 -77.92 -1.62
N ILE A 112 19.11 -77.90 -0.89
CA ILE A 112 19.52 -76.74 -0.06
C ILE A 112 19.87 -75.54 -0.93
N LEU A 113 20.63 -75.74 -2.02
CA LEU A 113 20.98 -74.69 -2.99
C LEU A 113 19.74 -74.18 -3.75
N GLY A 114 18.86 -75.09 -4.19
CA GLY A 114 17.61 -74.75 -4.85
C GLY A 114 16.66 -73.93 -3.97
N SER A 115 16.56 -74.29 -2.68
CA SER A 115 15.77 -73.53 -1.70
C SER A 115 16.34 -72.14 -1.45
N SER A 116 17.67 -72.00 -1.33
CA SER A 116 18.31 -70.69 -1.17
C SER A 116 18.18 -69.81 -2.42
N LEU A 117 18.16 -70.39 -3.63
CA LEU A 117 17.95 -69.66 -4.87
C LEU A 117 16.49 -69.19 -5.01
N ALA A 118 15.53 -70.04 -4.63
CA ALA A 118 14.10 -69.71 -4.65
C ALA A 118 13.72 -68.61 -3.63
N VAL A 119 14.38 -68.58 -2.46
CA VAL A 119 14.22 -67.48 -1.49
C VAL A 119 14.77 -66.18 -2.06
N ARG A 120 16.00 -66.19 -2.60
CA ARG A 120 16.59 -64.99 -3.22
C ARG A 120 15.80 -64.48 -4.42
N SER A 121 15.29 -65.36 -5.28
CA SER A 121 14.49 -64.94 -6.44
C SER A 121 13.16 -64.29 -6.04
N ARG A 122 12.56 -64.73 -4.93
CA ARG A 122 11.39 -64.07 -4.32
C ARG A 122 11.75 -62.67 -3.81
N ASP A 123 12.84 -62.54 -3.06
CA ASP A 123 13.29 -61.24 -2.53
C ASP A 123 13.60 -60.23 -3.66
N PHE A 124 14.18 -60.69 -4.77
CA PHE A 124 14.40 -59.85 -5.96
C PHE A 124 13.09 -59.42 -6.63
N ALA A 125 12.11 -60.32 -6.76
CA ALA A 125 10.82 -60.00 -7.35
C ALA A 125 10.04 -59.00 -6.49
N GLU A 126 10.05 -59.17 -5.17
CA GLU A 126 9.43 -58.24 -4.22
C GLU A 126 10.14 -56.88 -4.20
N GLY A 127 11.48 -56.89 -4.23
CA GLY A 127 12.28 -55.67 -4.39
C GLY A 127 11.93 -54.90 -5.67
N ALA A 128 11.73 -55.58 -6.79
CA ALA A 128 11.34 -54.95 -8.07
C ALA A 128 9.93 -54.34 -8.01
N LEU A 129 8.97 -55.01 -7.38
CA LEU A 129 7.61 -54.48 -7.19
C LEU A 129 7.61 -53.25 -6.27
N ASN A 130 8.38 -53.29 -5.18
CA ASN A 130 8.52 -52.16 -4.27
C ASN A 130 9.18 -50.95 -4.95
N GLN A 131 10.24 -51.18 -5.75
CA GLN A 131 10.84 -50.10 -6.55
C GLN A 131 9.87 -49.50 -7.55
N LYS A 132 9.05 -50.34 -8.21
CA LYS A 132 8.01 -49.88 -9.12
C LYS A 132 6.98 -49.00 -8.40
N ALA A 133 6.49 -49.43 -7.24
CA ALA A 133 5.52 -48.66 -6.46
C ALA A 133 6.11 -47.31 -5.99
N VAL A 134 7.38 -47.27 -5.59
CA VAL A 134 8.07 -46.02 -5.22
C VAL A 134 8.21 -45.09 -6.42
N ALA A 135 8.55 -45.61 -7.60
CA ALA A 135 8.65 -44.82 -8.82
C ALA A 135 7.28 -44.24 -9.24
N GLU A 136 6.21 -45.05 -9.22
CA GLU A 136 4.85 -44.60 -9.50
C GLU A 136 4.37 -43.54 -8.49
N SER A 137 4.71 -43.71 -7.21
CA SER A 137 4.41 -42.71 -6.17
C SER A 137 5.14 -41.38 -6.42
N ALA A 138 6.42 -41.44 -6.79
CA ALA A 138 7.22 -40.26 -7.09
C ALA A 138 6.71 -39.52 -8.34
N GLU A 139 6.32 -40.26 -9.38
CA GLU A 139 5.72 -39.69 -10.59
C GLU A 139 4.40 -38.96 -10.27
N MET A 140 3.53 -39.58 -9.48
CA MET A 140 2.27 -38.95 -9.07
C MET A 140 2.49 -37.69 -8.23
N GLU A 141 3.49 -37.67 -7.36
CA GLU A 141 3.86 -36.50 -6.58
C GLU A 141 4.42 -35.38 -7.47
N MET A 142 5.25 -35.71 -8.46
CA MET A 142 5.76 -34.75 -9.44
C MET A 142 4.63 -34.11 -10.25
N VAL A 143 3.68 -34.89 -10.74
CA VAL A 143 2.50 -34.36 -11.46
C VAL A 143 1.69 -33.43 -10.57
N ARG A 144 1.49 -33.79 -9.30
CA ARG A 144 0.80 -32.92 -8.33
C ARG A 144 1.56 -31.61 -8.09
N ALA A 145 2.88 -31.67 -7.97
CA ALA A 145 3.72 -30.50 -7.81
C ALA A 145 3.68 -29.59 -9.06
N GLN A 146 3.70 -30.18 -10.25
CA GLN A 146 3.59 -29.45 -11.51
C GLN A 146 2.23 -28.73 -11.64
N ASN A 147 1.13 -29.40 -11.30
CA ASN A 147 -0.20 -28.77 -11.32
C ASN A 147 -0.29 -27.58 -10.35
N ARG A 148 0.26 -27.72 -9.14
CA ARG A 148 0.36 -26.60 -8.18
C ARG A 148 1.21 -25.46 -8.71
N ALA A 149 2.31 -25.75 -9.40
CA ALA A 149 3.14 -24.72 -10.01
C ALA A 149 2.38 -23.93 -11.08
N ILE A 150 1.61 -24.61 -11.94
CA ILE A 150 0.77 -23.96 -12.96
C ILE A 150 -0.32 -23.09 -12.32
N GLU A 151 -0.97 -23.56 -11.25
CA GLU A 151 -1.97 -22.78 -10.50
C GLU A 151 -1.35 -21.50 -9.90
N LEU A 152 -0.15 -21.61 -9.31
CA LEU A 152 0.57 -20.47 -8.75
C LEU A 152 1.01 -19.47 -9.82
N GLU A 153 1.47 -19.95 -10.98
CA GLU A 153 1.80 -19.07 -12.12
C GLU A 153 0.57 -18.31 -12.63
N GLY A 154 -0.59 -18.97 -12.70
CA GLY A 154 -1.86 -18.35 -13.04
C GLY A 154 -2.26 -17.26 -12.04
N ALA A 155 -2.20 -17.57 -10.74
CA ALA A 155 -2.51 -16.62 -9.67
C ALA A 155 -1.56 -15.40 -9.70
N LEU A 156 -0.25 -15.63 -9.92
CA LEU A 156 0.74 -14.57 -10.02
C LEU A 156 0.48 -13.66 -11.23
N ALA A 157 0.11 -14.22 -12.38
CA ALA A 157 -0.25 -13.45 -13.57
C ALA A 157 -1.51 -12.60 -13.33
N GLU A 158 -2.52 -13.14 -12.66
CA GLU A 158 -3.74 -12.42 -12.29
C GLU A 158 -3.45 -11.27 -11.31
N GLU A 159 -2.64 -11.52 -10.27
CA GLU A 159 -2.24 -10.50 -9.30
C GLU A 159 -1.44 -9.38 -9.97
N LYS A 160 -0.51 -9.72 -10.88
CA LYS A 160 0.24 -8.73 -11.66
C LYS A 160 -0.67 -7.88 -12.55
N ALA A 161 -1.70 -8.47 -13.15
CA ALA A 161 -2.70 -7.74 -13.93
C ALA A 161 -3.54 -6.80 -13.05
N LYS A 162 -3.94 -7.25 -11.85
CA LYS A 162 -4.63 -6.40 -10.85
C LYS A 162 -3.74 -5.23 -10.41
N GLY A 163 -2.46 -5.48 -10.15
CA GLY A 163 -1.48 -4.44 -9.80
C GLY A 163 -1.39 -3.35 -10.86
N LYS A 164 -1.31 -3.71 -12.15
CA LYS A 164 -1.30 -2.73 -13.26
C LYS A 164 -2.58 -1.89 -13.32
N ARG A 165 -3.74 -2.52 -13.14
CA ARG A 165 -5.02 -1.80 -13.12
C ARG A 165 -5.10 -0.81 -11.95
N LEU A 166 -4.59 -1.19 -10.78
CA LEU A 166 -4.54 -0.31 -9.62
C LEU A 166 -3.63 0.90 -9.83
N THR A 167 -2.47 0.72 -10.50
CA THR A 167 -1.59 1.85 -10.83
C THR A 167 -2.22 2.79 -11.84
N GLU A 168 -2.90 2.28 -12.86
CA GLU A 168 -3.61 3.11 -13.85
C GLU A 168 -4.79 3.87 -13.22
N ASP A 169 -5.55 3.24 -12.31
CA ASP A 169 -6.64 3.92 -11.57
C ASP A 169 -6.10 4.98 -10.62
N ALA A 170 -4.96 4.74 -9.97
CA ALA A 170 -4.29 5.75 -9.14
C ALA A 170 -3.89 6.98 -9.96
N ASP A 171 -3.21 6.78 -11.11
CA ASP A 171 -2.82 7.86 -12.01
C ASP A 171 -4.03 8.66 -12.54
N ALA A 172 -5.15 7.98 -12.81
CA ALA A 172 -6.39 8.62 -13.23
C ALA A 172 -7.00 9.47 -12.11
N ARG A 173 -6.98 8.99 -10.86
CA ARG A 173 -7.46 9.74 -9.69
C ARG A 173 -6.60 10.95 -9.40
N ASP A 174 -5.27 10.84 -9.51
CA ASP A 174 -4.36 11.95 -9.29
C ASP A 174 -4.60 13.10 -10.28
N LYS A 175 -4.89 12.77 -11.55
CA LYS A 175 -5.30 13.78 -12.55
C LYS A 175 -6.62 14.47 -12.19
N VAL A 176 -7.58 13.73 -11.64
CA VAL A 176 -8.86 14.30 -11.17
C VAL A 176 -8.64 15.21 -9.97
N ILE A 177 -7.80 14.79 -9.01
CA ILE A 177 -7.45 15.59 -7.83
C ILE A 177 -6.80 16.91 -8.26
N ALA A 178 -5.79 16.87 -9.14
CA ALA A 178 -5.14 18.09 -9.64
C ALA A 178 -6.13 19.06 -10.32
N LYS A 179 -7.11 18.53 -11.08
CA LYS A 179 -8.15 19.36 -11.71
C LYS A 179 -9.11 19.97 -10.67
N LEU A 180 -9.44 19.24 -9.61
CA LEU A 180 -10.28 19.74 -8.52
C LEU A 180 -9.56 20.82 -7.72
N GLU A 181 -8.28 20.63 -7.40
CA GLU A 181 -7.45 21.63 -6.71
C GLU A 181 -7.36 22.94 -7.49
N ALA A 182 -7.17 22.86 -8.81
CA ALA A 182 -7.19 24.03 -9.69
C ALA A 182 -8.53 24.78 -9.65
N ARG A 183 -9.65 24.05 -9.66
CA ARG A 183 -11.00 24.64 -9.56
C ARG A 183 -11.29 25.26 -8.19
N ILE A 184 -10.82 24.64 -7.10
CA ILE A 184 -10.93 25.20 -5.75
C ILE A 184 -10.17 26.54 -5.70
N SER A 185 -8.94 26.56 -6.21
CA SER A 185 -8.14 27.79 -6.27
C SER A 185 -8.79 28.91 -7.09
N GLU A 186 -9.44 28.56 -8.20
CA GLU A 186 -10.21 29.51 -9.03
C GLU A 186 -11.44 30.06 -8.28
N LEU A 187 -12.19 29.18 -7.60
CA LEU A 187 -13.35 29.56 -6.81
C LEU A 187 -12.97 30.47 -5.65
N GLU A 188 -11.92 30.16 -4.90
CA GLU A 188 -11.42 31.00 -3.80
C GLU A 188 -11.05 32.40 -4.27
N LYS A 189 -10.37 32.51 -5.42
CA LYS A 189 -10.08 33.81 -6.06
C LYS A 189 -11.36 34.55 -6.42
N SER A 190 -12.32 33.89 -7.07
CA SER A 190 -13.60 34.52 -7.44
C SER A 190 -14.42 34.96 -6.22
N GLN A 191 -14.36 34.21 -5.12
CA GLN A 191 -14.99 34.54 -3.85
C GLN A 191 -14.34 35.79 -3.24
N SER A 192 -13.01 35.86 -3.18
CA SER A 192 -12.33 37.04 -2.65
C SER A 192 -12.66 38.32 -3.44
N VAL A 193 -12.75 38.23 -4.77
CA VAL A 193 -13.12 39.35 -5.64
C VAL A 193 -14.56 39.78 -5.41
N SER A 194 -15.50 38.83 -5.36
CA SER A 194 -16.92 39.13 -5.12
C SER A 194 -17.18 39.69 -3.72
N GLN A 195 -16.51 39.17 -2.69
CA GLN A 195 -16.54 39.74 -1.34
C GLN A 195 -16.02 41.19 -1.32
N GLY A 196 -14.90 41.45 -1.99
CA GLY A 196 -14.38 42.81 -2.14
C GLY A 196 -15.38 43.76 -2.79
N ARG A 197 -16.07 43.31 -3.86
CA ARG A 197 -17.11 44.09 -4.53
C ARG A 197 -18.33 44.37 -3.64
N ILE A 198 -18.78 43.37 -2.88
CA ILE A 198 -19.92 43.54 -1.96
C ILE A 198 -19.56 44.56 -0.86
N ILE A 199 -18.35 44.47 -0.30
CA ILE A 199 -17.88 45.43 0.72
C ILE A 199 -17.77 46.84 0.14
N ALA A 200 -17.25 46.99 -1.07
CA ALA A 200 -17.17 48.29 -1.74
C ALA A 200 -18.58 48.88 -1.97
N ALA A 201 -19.49 48.09 -2.55
CA ALA A 201 -20.87 48.52 -2.79
C ALA A 201 -21.63 48.87 -1.49
N PHE A 202 -21.37 48.14 -0.40
CA PHE A 202 -21.94 48.46 0.91
C PHE A 202 -21.38 49.76 1.50
N LYS A 203 -20.08 50.03 1.34
CA LYS A 203 -19.49 51.30 1.80
C LYS A 203 -20.01 52.50 1.00
N GLU A 204 -20.35 52.28 -0.26
CA GLU A 204 -20.94 53.30 -1.15
C GLU A 204 -22.46 53.43 -0.97
N SER A 205 -23.11 52.60 -0.15
CA SER A 205 -24.57 52.65 0.01
C SER A 205 -25.00 53.79 0.95
N ASP A 206 -26.13 54.40 0.62
CA ASP A 206 -26.72 55.49 1.42
C ASP A 206 -26.94 55.06 2.87
N ASP A 207 -27.41 53.82 3.11
CA ASP A 207 -27.58 53.27 4.46
C ASP A 207 -26.29 53.33 5.29
N PHE A 208 -25.14 53.03 4.68
CA PHE A 208 -23.86 53.08 5.38
C PHE A 208 -23.44 54.52 5.64
N LEU A 209 -23.58 55.41 4.66
CA LEU A 209 -23.27 56.83 4.82
C LEU A 209 -24.17 57.50 5.87
N GLU A 210 -25.45 57.17 5.91
CA GLU A 210 -26.40 57.65 6.91
C GLU A 210 -26.06 57.12 8.30
N ALA A 211 -25.72 55.83 8.43
CA ALA A 211 -25.27 55.25 9.69
C ALA A 211 -23.97 55.90 10.21
N VAL A 212 -23.02 56.17 9.32
CA VAL A 212 -21.77 56.88 9.65
C VAL A 212 -22.08 58.32 10.07
N ARG A 213 -22.92 59.04 9.32
CA ARG A 213 -23.32 60.43 9.64
C ARG A 213 -24.07 60.51 10.97
N GLY A 214 -25.01 59.60 11.22
CA GLY A 214 -25.75 59.51 12.48
C GLY A 214 -24.84 59.20 13.66
N SER A 215 -23.89 58.26 13.49
CA SER A 215 -22.91 57.93 14.53
C SER A 215 -21.96 59.08 14.81
N ALA A 216 -21.47 59.78 13.77
CA ALA A 216 -20.62 60.95 13.93
C ALA A 216 -21.38 62.09 14.63
N SER A 217 -22.63 62.35 14.24
CA SER A 217 -23.48 63.36 14.86
C SER A 217 -23.70 63.10 16.35
N SER A 218 -24.04 61.85 16.73
CA SER A 218 -24.16 61.49 18.15
C SER A 218 -22.82 61.60 18.88
N TYR A 219 -21.73 61.12 18.29
CA TYR A 219 -20.41 61.20 18.94
C TYR A 219 -19.96 62.64 19.20
N PHE A 220 -20.07 63.52 18.20
CA PHE A 220 -19.66 64.91 18.33
C PHE A 220 -20.67 65.74 19.13
N GLY A 221 -21.98 65.51 18.98
CA GLY A 221 -23.00 66.21 19.78
C GLY A 221 -22.94 65.82 21.25
N ASP A 222 -23.21 64.54 21.55
CA ASP A 222 -23.26 64.05 22.94
C ASP A 222 -21.89 64.15 23.62
N GLY A 223 -20.81 63.95 22.86
CA GLY A 223 -19.43 64.08 23.35
C GLY A 223 -19.05 65.53 23.66
N PHE A 224 -19.47 66.49 22.83
CA PHE A 224 -19.26 67.91 23.11
C PHE A 224 -20.07 68.36 24.34
N ASP A 225 -21.31 67.92 24.47
CA ASP A 225 -22.14 68.17 25.65
C ASP A 225 -21.57 67.52 26.91
N PHE A 226 -20.94 66.35 26.79
CA PHE A 226 -20.20 65.75 27.89
C PHE A 226 -19.00 66.62 28.31
N CYS A 227 -18.21 67.13 27.35
CA CYS A 227 -17.10 68.03 27.63
C CYS A 227 -17.57 69.34 28.28
N LYS A 228 -18.66 69.95 27.80
CA LYS A 228 -19.28 71.14 28.43
C LYS A 228 -19.65 70.86 29.88
N ARG A 229 -20.29 69.72 30.16
CA ARG A 229 -20.64 69.30 31.53
C ARG A 229 -19.41 69.10 32.43
N GLN A 230 -18.33 68.52 31.90
CA GLN A 230 -17.07 68.37 32.65
C GLN A 230 -16.42 69.73 32.97
N LEU A 231 -16.41 70.65 32.01
CA LEU A 231 -15.90 72.02 32.19
C LEU A 231 -16.72 72.79 33.24
N ALA A 232 -18.05 72.75 33.14
CA ALA A 232 -18.95 73.39 34.11
C ALA A 232 -18.74 72.86 35.54
N HIS A 233 -18.52 71.54 35.67
CA HIS A 233 -18.27 70.93 36.98
C HIS A 233 -16.89 71.29 37.57
N GLN A 234 -15.86 71.45 36.74
CA GLN A 234 -14.51 71.80 37.21
C GLN A 234 -14.34 73.29 37.51
N TYR A 235 -15.07 74.15 36.79
CA TYR A 235 -14.93 75.60 36.89
C TYR A 235 -16.31 76.28 36.96
N PRO A 236 -16.99 76.25 38.13
CA PRO A 236 -18.34 76.77 38.27
C PRO A 236 -18.46 78.30 38.04
N ASP A 237 -17.36 79.05 38.22
CA ASP A 237 -17.33 80.52 38.12
C ASP A 237 -16.65 81.03 36.84
N LEU A 238 -16.79 80.33 35.71
CA LEU A 238 -16.20 80.76 34.42
C LEU A 238 -16.71 82.13 33.95
N GLY A 239 -17.87 82.59 34.45
CA GLY A 239 -18.40 83.93 34.17
C GLY A 239 -19.03 84.09 32.78
N PHE A 240 -19.11 83.01 32.00
CA PHE A 240 -19.84 82.92 30.75
C PHE A 240 -20.63 81.62 30.72
N ASP A 241 -21.81 81.67 30.09
CA ASP A 241 -22.69 80.52 29.99
C ASP A 241 -22.13 79.52 28.98
N LEU A 242 -21.88 78.28 29.43
CA LEU A 242 -21.42 77.20 28.58
C LEU A 242 -22.56 76.64 27.72
N GLU A 243 -23.83 76.90 28.06
CA GLU A 243 -24.96 76.53 27.19
C GLU A 243 -25.01 77.39 25.92
N ASP A 244 -24.54 78.65 25.99
CA ASP A 244 -24.45 79.56 24.84
C ASP A 244 -23.21 79.32 23.96
N VAL A 245 -22.32 78.39 24.36
CA VAL A 245 -21.18 77.97 23.54
C VAL A 245 -21.70 77.00 22.46
N GLU A 246 -22.22 77.58 21.39
CA GLU A 246 -22.45 76.87 20.13
C GLU A 246 -21.13 76.70 19.37
N MET A 247 -21.03 75.63 18.57
CA MET A 247 -19.98 75.58 17.55
C MET A 247 -20.18 76.74 16.58
N ASP A 248 -19.10 77.46 16.30
CA ASP A 248 -19.09 78.59 15.38
C ASP A 248 -19.67 78.16 14.02
N GLN A 249 -20.81 78.74 13.65
CA GLN A 249 -21.46 78.44 12.38
C GLN A 249 -20.58 78.86 11.19
N GLU A 250 -19.70 79.86 11.34
CA GLU A 250 -18.73 80.19 10.30
C GLU A 250 -17.72 79.07 10.10
N PHE A 251 -17.30 78.40 11.18
CA PHE A 251 -16.39 77.26 11.09
C PHE A 251 -17.05 76.08 10.39
N LEU A 252 -18.31 75.78 10.75
CA LEU A 252 -19.10 74.72 10.11
C LEU A 252 -19.34 75.01 8.62
N ALA A 253 -19.76 76.23 8.28
CA ALA A 253 -20.01 76.63 6.89
C ALA A 253 -18.72 76.62 6.06
N LYS A 254 -17.58 76.98 6.66
CA LYS A 254 -16.27 76.91 6.01
C LYS A 254 -15.84 75.46 5.78
N GLU A 255 -16.05 74.58 6.75
CA GLU A 255 -15.73 73.16 6.61
C GLU A 255 -16.61 72.49 5.53
N GLU A 256 -17.91 72.83 5.49
CA GLU A 256 -18.84 72.36 4.46
C GLU A 256 -18.42 72.83 3.06
N ALA A 257 -18.05 74.10 2.92
CA ALA A 257 -17.55 74.66 1.65
C ALA A 257 -16.21 74.02 1.21
N GLU A 258 -15.28 73.78 2.14
CA GLU A 258 -14.03 73.06 1.83
C GLU A 258 -14.30 71.60 1.45
N ALA A 259 -15.28 70.95 2.07
CA ALA A 259 -15.68 69.59 1.73
C ALA A 259 -16.27 69.51 0.32
N GLU A 260 -17.16 70.44 -0.04
CA GLU A 260 -17.70 70.55 -1.41
C GLU A 260 -16.57 70.78 -2.44
N GLN A 261 -15.63 71.68 -2.14
CA GLN A 261 -14.52 71.97 -3.04
C GLN A 261 -13.63 70.74 -3.28
N ARG A 262 -13.34 69.95 -2.24
CA ARG A 262 -12.58 68.69 -2.38
C ARG A 262 -13.32 67.66 -3.23
N THR A 263 -14.63 67.53 -3.08
CA THR A 263 -15.42 66.61 -3.92
C THR A 263 -15.45 67.04 -5.40
N ALA A 264 -15.44 68.34 -5.67
CA ALA A 264 -15.40 68.87 -7.03
C ALA A 264 -14.03 68.65 -7.71
N GLU A 265 -12.93 68.78 -6.97
CA GLU A 265 -11.58 68.56 -7.49
C GLU A 265 -11.28 67.07 -7.75
N GLU A 266 -11.71 66.16 -6.87
CA GLU A 266 -11.57 64.71 -7.10
C GLU A 266 -12.38 64.22 -8.32
N GLY A 267 -13.56 64.79 -8.56
CA GLY A 267 -14.37 64.48 -9.75
C GLY A 267 -13.73 64.92 -11.07
N ALA A 268 -12.93 65.99 -11.06
CA ALA A 268 -12.26 66.51 -12.26
C ALA A 268 -10.98 65.74 -12.61
N ALA A 269 -10.24 65.24 -11.61
CA ALA A 269 -8.97 64.53 -11.83
C ALA A 269 -9.14 63.09 -12.36
N GLY A 270 -10.31 62.47 -12.21
CA GLY A 270 -10.55 61.08 -12.61
C GLY A 270 -10.78 60.82 -14.11
N VAL A 271 -10.94 61.85 -14.95
CA VAL A 271 -11.38 61.69 -16.34
C VAL A 271 -10.22 61.66 -17.36
N GLU A 272 -9.01 62.10 -17.01
CA GLU A 272 -7.89 62.23 -17.97
C GLU A 272 -7.03 60.96 -18.18
N GLY A 273 -7.32 59.83 -17.52
CA GLY A 273 -6.42 58.67 -17.49
C GLY A 273 -6.75 57.43 -18.33
N VAL A 274 -7.83 57.41 -19.12
CA VAL A 274 -8.31 56.17 -19.81
C VAL A 274 -7.94 56.12 -21.30
N GLY A 275 -7.15 57.07 -21.80
CA GLY A 275 -6.56 56.99 -23.14
C GLY A 275 -5.23 56.23 -23.12
N GLU A 276 -5.07 55.27 -24.03
CA GLU A 276 -3.77 54.75 -24.49
C GLU A 276 -3.19 53.52 -23.77
N ALA A 277 -3.84 52.36 -23.92
CA ALA A 277 -3.13 51.07 -23.94
C ALA A 277 -3.88 50.05 -24.82
N ALA A 278 -3.70 50.19 -26.13
CA ALA A 278 -3.99 49.15 -27.12
C ALA A 278 -2.74 48.94 -27.97
N VAL A 279 -1.92 47.92 -27.64
CA VAL A 279 -1.13 47.05 -28.55
C VAL A 279 -0.79 45.77 -27.80
#